data_AF-A0A7V8XUW5-F1
#
_entry.id   AF-A0A7V8XUW5-F1
#
_cell.length_a   1.000
_cell.length_b   1.000
_cell.length_c   1.000
_cell.angle_alpha   90.00
_cell.angle_beta   90.00
_cell.angle_gamma   90.00
#
_symmetry.space_group_name_H-M   'P 1'
#
loop_
_entity.id
_entity.type
_entity.pdbx_description
1 polymer ?
#
loop_
_entity_poly.entity_id
_entity_poly.type
_entity_poly.pdbx_seq_one_letter_code
_entity_poly.pdbx_strand_id
1 'polypeptide(L)' 'MPLKSLSKYSGLSVRTLRTYLSKAVGPLPHYRPGGKVLVKRSEFDDWISGFKATDSSKGDAILA' A
#
# COMPACT_ATOMS: atom_id res chain seq x y z
N MET A 1 9.19 -2.94 -7.87
CA MET A 1 8.22 -2.43 -8.87
C MET A 1 8.12 -0.91 -8.81
N PRO A 2 8.00 -0.20 -9.95
CA PRO A 2 7.79 1.25 -9.96
C PRO A 2 6.38 1.62 -9.48
N LEU A 3 6.21 2.85 -9.00
CA LEU A 3 4.93 3.35 -8.45
C LEU A 3 3.74 3.18 -9.42
N LYS A 4 3.97 3.33 -10.72
CA LYS A 4 2.94 3.14 -11.75
C LYS A 4 2.45 1.69 -11.83
N SER A 5 3.35 0.72 -11.68
CA SER A 5 2.98 -0.70 -11.63
C SER A 5 2.32 -1.05 -10.30
N LEU A 6 2.83 -0.49 -9.20
CA LEU A 6 2.23 -0.70 -7.88
C LEU A 6 0.80 -0.16 -7.82
N SER A 7 0.56 1.00 -8.43
CA SER A 7 -0.78 1.60 -8.55
C SER A 7 -1.77 0.68 -9.27
N LYS A 8 -1.33 -0.01 -10.34
CA LYS A 8 -2.16 -1.01 -11.02
C LYS A 8 -2.40 -2.26 -10.17
N TYR A 9 -1.39 -2.69 -9.41
CA TYR A 9 -1.48 -3.88 -8.55
C TYR A 9 -2.42 -3.66 -7.36
N SER A 10 -2.26 -2.56 -6.63
CA SER A 10 -3.01 -2.29 -5.40
C SER A 10 -4.32 -1.53 -5.61
N GLY A 11 -4.59 -1.05 -6.82
CA GLY A 11 -5.73 -0.16 -7.11
C GLY A 11 -5.59 1.24 -6.52
N LEU A 12 -4.50 1.55 -5.81
CA LEU A 12 -4.27 2.88 -5.24
C LEU A 12 -3.70 3.83 -6.28
N SER A 13 -4.09 5.11 -6.22
CA SER A 13 -3.51 6.11 -7.11
C SER A 13 -2.02 6.35 -6.80
N VAL A 14 -1.23 6.70 -7.83
CA VAL A 14 0.18 7.09 -7.64
C VAL A 14 0.29 8.28 -6.67
N ARG A 15 -0.68 9.21 -6.67
CA ARG A 15 -0.70 10.33 -5.72
C ARG A 15 -0.83 9.83 -4.29
N THR A 16 -1.77 8.91 -4.02
CA THR A 16 -1.95 8.27 -2.71
C THR A 16 -0.67 7.57 -2.25
N LEU A 17 -0.03 6.80 -3.14
CA LEU A 17 1.24 6.15 -2.84
C LEU A 17 2.34 7.18 -2.50
N ARG A 18 2.43 8.30 -3.22
CA ARG A 18 3.37 9.39 -2.90
C ARG A 18 3.08 10.05 -1.55
N THR A 19 1.82 10.18 -1.16
CA THR A 19 1.45 10.66 0.18
C THR A 19 1.97 9.72 1.26
N TYR A 20 1.82 8.40 1.09
CA TYR A 20 2.35 7.42 2.05
C TYR A 20 3.88 7.37 2.09
N LEU A 21 4.57 7.70 0.99
CA LEU A 21 6.03 7.85 0.99
C LEU A 21 6.51 9.05 1.81
N SER A 22 5.70 10.11 1.89
CA SER A 22 6.01 11.34 2.64
C SER A 22 5.44 11.34 4.06
N LYS A 23 4.80 10.25 4.49
CA LYS A 23 4.16 10.17 5.80
C LYS A 23 5.20 9.93 6.89
N ALA A 24 5.14 10.70 7.98
CA ALA A 24 6.09 10.59 9.09
C ALA A 24 5.95 9.30 9.90
N VAL A 25 4.76 8.71 9.92
CA VAL A 25 4.44 7.49 10.68
C VAL A 25 4.01 6.39 9.72
N GLY A 26 4.73 5.25 9.75
CA GLY A 26 4.52 4.10 8.88
C GLY A 26 4.71 4.40 7.39
N PRO A 27 5.84 5.01 6.97
CA PRO A 27 6.08 5.33 5.57
C PRO A 27 6.11 4.06 4.72
N LEU A 28 5.67 4.18 3.47
CA LEU A 28 5.75 3.06 2.54
C LEU A 28 7.22 2.68 2.26
N PRO A 29 7.63 1.41 2.43
CA PRO A 29 8.99 0.96 2.14
C PRO A 29 9.33 1.21 0.68
N HIS A 30 10.41 1.95 0.43
CA HIS A 30 10.81 2.31 -0.93
C HIS A 30 12.32 2.40 -1.10
N TYR A 31 12.73 2.10 -2.32
CA TYR A 31 14.11 2.14 -2.79
C TYR A 31 14.25 3.22 -3.84
N ARG A 32 15.44 3.84 -3.90
CA ARG A 32 15.77 4.89 -4.87
C ARG A 32 17.05 4.58 -5.68
N PRO A 33 17.11 3.46 -6.43
CA PRO A 33 18.23 3.24 -7.33
C PRO A 33 18.22 4.31 -8.44
N GLY A 34 19.27 5.13 -8.51
CA GLY A 34 19.44 6.14 -9.56
C GLY A 34 18.31 7.18 -9.65
N GLY A 35 17.70 7.54 -8.51
CA GLY A 35 16.65 8.57 -8.45
C GLY A 35 15.23 8.09 -8.77
N LYS A 36 15.03 6.80 -9.12
CA LYS A 36 13.70 6.24 -9.38
C LYS A 36 13.14 5.58 -8.12
N VAL A 37 11.91 5.94 -7.75
CA VAL A 37 11.22 5.30 -6.62
C VAL A 37 10.68 3.92 -7.02
N LEU A 38 11.18 2.89 -6.37
CA LEU A 38 10.76 1.50 -6.50
C LEU A 38 10.28 0.96 -5.16
N VAL A 39 9.25 0.14 -5.16
CA VAL A 39 8.70 -0.52 -3.98
C VAL A 39 8.74 -2.03 -4.22
N LYS A 40 9.22 -2.82 -3.26
CA LYS A 40 9.18 -4.28 -3.36
C LYS A 40 7.76 -4.77 -3.09
N ARG A 41 7.30 -5.75 -3.86
CA ARG A 41 5.95 -6.31 -3.71
C ARG A 41 5.74 -6.87 -2.31
N SER A 42 6.62 -7.76 -1.87
CA SER A 42 6.54 -8.39 -0.54
C SER A 42 6.46 -7.36 0.58
N GLU A 43 7.29 -6.32 0.57
CA GLU A 43 7.24 -5.27 1.60
C GLU A 43 5.97 -4.41 1.53
N PHE A 44 5.43 -4.21 0.33
CA PHE A 44 4.13 -3.56 0.19
C PHE A 44 3.00 -4.44 0.78
N ASP A 45 3.02 -5.75 0.49
CA ASP A 45 2.05 -6.70 1.01
C ASP A 45 2.15 -6.80 2.56
N ASP A 46 3.36 -6.78 3.11
CA ASP A 46 3.60 -6.74 4.57
C ASP A 46 3.11 -5.40 5.16
N TRP A 47 3.42 -4.28 4.52
CA TRP A 47 2.99 -2.95 4.96
C TRP A 47 1.46 -2.81 4.95
N ILE A 48 0.78 -3.28 3.88
CA ILE A 48 -0.68 -3.17 3.78
C ILE A 48 -1.40 -4.10 4.75
N SER A 49 -0.75 -5.19 5.19
CA SER A 49 -1.28 -6.06 6.24
C SER A 49 -1.53 -5.31 7.56
N GLY A 50 -0.75 -4.27 7.84
CA GLY A 50 -0.96 -3.38 9.00
C GLY A 50 -2.18 -2.45 8.88
N PHE A 51 -2.72 -2.29 7.67
CA PHE A 51 -3.98 -1.56 7.41
C PHE A 51 -5.19 -2.50 7.35
N LYS A 52 -4.99 -3.79 7.62
CA LYS A 52 -6.10 -4.74 7.70
C LYS A 52 -7.07 -4.26 8.77
N ALA A 53 -8.22 -3.77 8.34
CA ALA A 53 -9.35 -3.58 9.23
C ALA A 53 -9.72 -4.97 9.75
N THR A 54 -9.38 -5.29 10.99
CA THR A 54 -9.88 -6.50 11.62
C THR A 54 -11.37 -6.26 11.81
N ASP A 55 -12.19 -6.86 10.95
CA ASP A 55 -13.62 -6.96 11.22
C ASP A 55 -13.79 -7.99 12.34
N SER A 56 -13.44 -7.58 13.56
CA SER A 56 -13.68 -8.37 14.76
C SER A 56 -14.82 -7.77 15.58
N SER A 57 -15.72 -7.03 14.93
CA SER A 57 -17.09 -6.75 15.38
C SER A 57 -17.84 -5.88 14.35
N LYS A 58 -18.39 -6.47 13.28
CA LYS A 58 -19.83 -6.75 13.18
C LYS A 58 -20.10 -7.53 11.90
N GLY A 59 -20.56 -8.77 12.06
CA GLY A 59 -21.12 -9.52 10.95
C GLY A 59 -22.33 -8.78 10.39
N ASP A 60 -22.22 -8.28 9.17
CA ASP A 60 -23.37 -7.89 8.37
C ASP A 60 -23.51 -8.87 7.22
N ALA A 61 -24.56 -9.67 7.36
CA ALA A 61 -25.07 -10.62 6.40
C ALA A 61 -25.37 -9.95 5.07
N ILE A 62 -24.74 -10.38 3.98
CA ILE A 62 -25.32 -10.31 2.64
C ILE A 62 -24.87 -11.52 1.82
N LEU A 63 -25.70 -12.58 1.84
CA LEU A 63 -26.07 -13.36 0.65
C LEU A 63 -27.53 -13.77 0.86
N ALA A 64 -28.43 -13.05 0.22
CA ALA A 64 -29.81 -13.45 -0.08
C ALA A 64 -29.86 -13.97 -1.52
#